data_AF-A0A9X3S8L4-F1
#
_entry.id   AF-A0A9X3S8L4-F1
#
_cell.length_a   1.000
_cell.length_b   1.000
_cell.length_c   1.000
_cell.angle_alpha   90.00
_cell.angle_beta   90.00
_cell.angle_gamma   90.00
#
_symmetry.space_group_name_H-M   'P 1'
#
loop_
_entity.id
_entity.type
_entity.pdbx_description
1 polymer ?
#
loop_
_entity_poly.entity_id
_entity_poly.type
_entity_poly.pdbx_seq_one_letter_code
_entity_poly.pdbx_strand_id
1 'polypeptide(L)'
;MQETEELQAVIAALWTGARPRLLARVEALEAAVAADLREPERGVALVQAHTLVGTLGTFGRPEASDAARRAEAGIEAGDRAAVSAAVERLRAEIDAD
;
A
#
# COMPACT_ATOMS: atom_id res chain seq x y z
N MET A 1 -24.19 -3.47 20.52
CA MET A 1 -23.23 -4.49 20.05
C MET A 1 -23.44 -4.81 18.56
N GLN A 2 -24.70 -4.99 18.10
CA GLN A 2 -25.02 -5.24 16.68
C GLN A 2 -24.52 -4.17 15.69
N GLU A 3 -24.64 -2.88 16.02
CA GLU A 3 -24.26 -1.77 15.10
C GLU A 3 -22.75 -1.76 14.76
N THR A 4 -21.90 -2.19 15.68
CA THR A 4 -20.44 -2.30 15.44
C THR A 4 -20.12 -3.49 14.56
N GLU A 5 -20.79 -4.62 14.74
CA GLU A 5 -20.60 -5.84 13.93
C GLU A 5 -21.05 -5.63 12.48
N GLU A 6 -22.19 -4.94 12.28
CA GLU A 6 -22.68 -4.56 10.95
C GLU A 6 -21.70 -3.62 10.22
N LEU A 7 -21.16 -2.62 10.93
CA LEU A 7 -20.14 -1.72 10.37
C LEU A 7 -18.86 -2.48 9.97
N GLN A 8 -18.40 -3.41 10.80
CA GLN A 8 -17.22 -4.23 10.49
C GLN A 8 -17.46 -5.11 9.26
N ALA A 9 -18.65 -5.71 9.13
CA ALA A 9 -19.01 -6.50 7.95
C ALA A 9 -19.03 -5.66 6.66
N VAL A 10 -19.52 -4.41 6.73
CA VAL A 10 -19.49 -3.48 5.59
C VAL A 10 -18.04 -3.11 5.23
N ILE A 11 -17.19 -2.81 6.21
CA ILE A 11 -15.77 -2.51 5.98
C ILE A 11 -15.05 -3.71 5.34
N ALA A 12 -15.31 -4.92 5.82
CA ALA A 12 -14.75 -6.15 5.24
C ALA A 12 -15.18 -6.36 3.78
N ALA A 13 -16.46 -6.14 3.46
CA ALA A 13 -16.94 -6.24 2.08
C ALA A 13 -16.31 -5.18 1.15
N LEU A 14 -16.18 -3.94 1.63
CA LEU A 14 -15.49 -2.87 0.89
C LEU A 14 -14.02 -3.19 0.67
N TRP A 15 -13.37 -3.80 1.66
CA TRP A 15 -11.99 -4.25 1.56
C TRP A 15 -11.82 -5.30 0.46
N THR A 16 -12.65 -6.35 0.41
CA THR A 16 -12.59 -7.36 -0.66
C THR A 16 -12.65 -6.73 -2.05
N GLY A 17 -13.51 -5.72 -2.25
CA GLY A 17 -13.58 -4.98 -3.51
C GLY A 17 -12.40 -4.03 -3.78
N ALA A 18 -11.74 -3.54 -2.73
CA ALA A 18 -10.60 -2.63 -2.84
C ALA A 18 -9.28 -3.35 -3.12
N ARG A 19 -9.10 -4.60 -2.64
CA ARG A 19 -7.84 -5.36 -2.75
C ARG A 19 -7.21 -5.35 -4.14
N PRO A 20 -7.92 -5.66 -5.26
CA PRO A 20 -7.30 -5.66 -6.58
C PRO A 20 -6.73 -4.29 -6.97
N ARG A 21 -7.39 -3.21 -6.55
CA ARG A 21 -6.91 -1.85 -6.82
C ARG A 21 -5.73 -1.46 -5.94
N LEU A 22 -5.61 -2.04 -4.74
CA LEU A 22 -4.45 -1.82 -3.86
C LEU A 22 -3.24 -2.59 -4.39
N LEU A 23 -3.43 -3.83 -4.84
CA LEU A 23 -2.36 -4.62 -5.47
C LEU A 23 -1.82 -3.94 -6.75
N ALA A 24 -2.69 -3.40 -7.61
CA ALA A 24 -2.27 -2.62 -8.78
C ALA A 24 -1.45 -1.37 -8.40
N ARG A 25 -1.67 -0.80 -7.21
CA ARG A 25 -0.82 0.29 -6.70
C ARG A 25 0.54 -0.24 -6.27
N VAL A 26 0.58 -1.38 -5.57
CA VAL A 26 1.84 -2.03 -5.18
C VAL A 26 2.69 -2.39 -6.40
N GLU A 27 2.07 -2.83 -7.50
CA GLU A 27 2.77 -3.06 -8.78
C GLU A 27 3.46 -1.80 -9.32
N ALA A 28 2.90 -0.60 -9.10
CA ALA A 28 3.55 0.65 -9.50
C ALA A 28 4.81 0.94 -8.65
N LEU A 29 4.82 0.55 -7.37
CA LEU A 29 6.03 0.63 -6.55
C LEU A 29 7.10 -0.35 -7.03
N GLU A 30 6.70 -1.57 -7.41
CA GLU A 30 7.60 -2.56 -8.01
C GLU A 30 8.20 -2.08 -9.33
N ALA A 31 7.39 -1.43 -10.17
CA ALA A 31 7.87 -0.82 -11.40
C ALA A 31 8.93 0.25 -11.12
N ALA A 32 8.74 1.09 -10.10
CA ALA A 32 9.74 2.08 -9.70
C ALA A 32 11.02 1.43 -9.17
N VAL A 33 10.91 0.36 -8.36
CA VAL A 33 12.07 -0.43 -7.93
C VAL A 33 12.80 -1.00 -9.14
N ALA A 34 12.10 -1.60 -10.11
CA ALA A 34 12.71 -2.14 -11.32
C ALA A 34 13.39 -1.05 -12.18
N ALA A 35 12.82 0.14 -12.21
CA ALA A 35 13.33 1.30 -12.93
C ALA A 35 14.49 2.03 -12.22
N ASP A 36 14.96 1.56 -11.06
CA ASP A 36 15.97 2.24 -10.23
C ASP A 36 15.52 3.57 -9.64
N LEU A 37 14.24 3.68 -9.29
CA LEU A 37 13.64 4.91 -8.77
C LEU A 37 13.94 6.12 -9.66
N ARG A 38 14.01 5.89 -10.99
CA ARG A 38 14.16 6.97 -11.98
C ARG A 38 12.78 7.47 -12.39
N GLU A 39 12.74 8.69 -12.90
CA GLU A 39 11.53 9.23 -13.49
C GLU A 39 11.24 8.55 -14.84
N PRO A 40 9.96 8.38 -15.22
CA PRO A 40 8.76 8.84 -14.52
C PRO A 40 8.23 7.90 -13.43
N GLU A 41 8.77 6.68 -13.30
CA GLU A 41 8.24 5.65 -12.41
C GLU A 41 8.31 6.06 -10.94
N ARG A 42 9.37 6.78 -10.55
CA ARG A 42 9.51 7.35 -9.21
C ARG A 42 8.35 8.28 -8.84
N GLY A 43 8.02 9.24 -9.69
CA GLY A 43 6.90 10.15 -9.45
C GLY A 43 5.55 9.43 -9.34
N VAL A 44 5.32 8.44 -10.20
CA VAL A 44 4.10 7.60 -10.13
C VAL A 44 4.05 6.82 -8.81
N ALA A 45 5.17 6.20 -8.41
CA ALA A 45 5.23 5.41 -7.19
C ALA A 45 5.03 6.26 -5.93
N LEU A 46 5.51 7.50 -5.88
CA LEU A 46 5.23 8.42 -4.76
C LEU A 46 3.73 8.66 -4.58
N VAL A 47 3.02 8.97 -5.67
CA VAL A 47 1.57 9.18 -5.62
C VAL A 47 0.84 7.92 -5.17
N GLN A 48 1.25 6.74 -5.65
CA GLN A 48 0.64 5.48 -5.25
C GLN A 48 0.94 5.13 -3.79
N ALA A 49 2.17 5.33 -3.31
CA ALA A 49 2.56 5.10 -1.92
C ALA A 49 1.76 5.99 -0.97
N HIS A 50 1.67 7.29 -1.27
CA HIS A 50 0.85 8.24 -0.50
C HIS A 50 -0.63 7.80 -0.43
N THR A 51 -1.18 7.39 -1.58
CA THR A 51 -2.57 6.91 -1.66
C THR A 51 -2.77 5.64 -0.83
N LEU A 52 -1.80 4.71 -0.85
CA LEU A 52 -1.83 3.49 -0.04
C LEU A 52 -1.84 3.83 1.45
N VAL A 53 -1.00 4.76 1.93
CA VAL A 53 -0.96 5.18 3.34
C VAL A 53 -2.35 5.59 3.82
N GLY A 54 -3.00 6.51 3.09
CA GLY A 54 -4.32 7.02 3.46
C GLY A 54 -5.42 5.96 3.35
N THR A 55 -5.40 5.17 2.29
CA THR A 55 -6.44 4.16 2.05
C THR A 55 -6.37 3.03 3.08
N LEU A 56 -5.18 2.51 3.36
CA LEU A 56 -4.96 1.44 4.36
C LEU A 56 -5.26 1.93 5.77
N GLY A 57 -4.95 3.19 6.09
CA GLY A 57 -5.37 3.82 7.34
C GLY A 57 -6.89 3.90 7.48
N THR A 58 -7.60 4.26 6.41
CA THR A 58 -9.08 4.29 6.38
C THR A 58 -9.69 2.91 6.61
N PHE A 59 -9.08 1.86 6.06
CA PHE A 59 -9.51 0.46 6.27
C PHE A 59 -9.09 -0.14 7.61
N GLY A 60 -8.41 0.61 8.48
CA GLY A 60 -7.96 0.11 9.78
C GLY A 60 -6.88 -0.98 9.68
N ARG A 61 -6.00 -0.88 8.68
CA ARG A 61 -4.86 -1.79 8.45
C ARG A 61 -3.54 -1.11 8.81
N PRO A 62 -3.19 -0.96 10.10
CA PRO A 62 -2.06 -0.15 10.52
C PRO A 62 -0.71 -0.70 10.03
N GLU A 63 -0.52 -2.02 10.03
CA GLU A 63 0.71 -2.66 9.56
C GLU A 63 0.95 -2.40 8.07
N ALA A 64 -0.11 -2.51 7.27
CA ALA A 64 -0.07 -2.21 5.84
C ALA A 64 0.17 -0.71 5.59
N SER A 65 -0.49 0.17 6.36
CA SER A 65 -0.29 1.63 6.28
C SER A 65 1.15 2.03 6.63
N ASP A 66 1.76 1.38 7.63
CA ASP A 66 3.15 1.60 8.00
C ASP A 66 4.13 1.09 6.94
N ALA A 67 3.83 -0.05 6.30
CA ALA A 67 4.61 -0.52 5.17
C ALA A 67 4.54 0.47 3.99
N ALA A 68 3.36 1.02 3.69
CA ALA A 68 3.20 2.07 2.67
C ALA A 68 4.02 3.33 3.00
N ARG A 69 4.03 3.78 4.27
CA ARG A 69 4.85 4.92 4.70
C ARG A 69 6.35 4.67 4.52
N ARG A 70 6.83 3.46 4.83
CA ARG A 70 8.23 3.10 4.60
C ARG A 70 8.58 3.10 3.12
N ALA A 71 7.66 2.63 2.28
CA ALA A 71 7.86 2.66 0.84
C ALA A 71 7.91 4.11 0.32
N GLU A 72 6.99 4.98 0.74
CA GLU A 72 6.98 6.41 0.40
C GLU A 72 8.31 7.08 0.78
N ALA A 73 8.74 6.93 2.04
CA ALA A 73 10.00 7.48 2.53
C ALA A 73 11.23 6.90 1.78
N GLY A 74 11.23 5.61 1.47
CA GLY A 74 12.28 4.97 0.68
C GLY A 74 12.38 5.54 -0.74
N ILE A 75 11.23 5.79 -1.39
CA ILE A 75 11.19 6.40 -2.72
C ILE A 75 11.69 7.85 -2.68
N GLU A 76 11.31 8.62 -1.67
CA GLU A 76 11.79 9.99 -1.46
C GLU A 76 13.32 10.02 -1.31
N ALA A 77 13.86 9.13 -0.48
CA ALA A 77 15.28 9.01 -0.19
C ALA A 77 16.11 8.35 -1.31
N GLY A 78 15.47 7.72 -2.30
CA GLY A 78 16.18 6.93 -3.32
C GLY A 78 16.73 5.59 -2.79
N ASP A 79 16.21 5.10 -1.67
CA ASP A 79 16.62 3.84 -1.05
C ASP A 79 15.81 2.66 -1.63
N ARG A 80 16.32 2.10 -2.73
CA ARG A 80 15.67 0.98 -3.41
C ARG A 80 15.47 -0.24 -2.50
N ALA A 81 16.42 -0.54 -1.61
CA ALA A 81 16.34 -1.71 -0.74
C ALA A 81 15.20 -1.56 0.27
N ALA A 82 15.04 -0.36 0.85
CA ALA A 82 13.92 -0.05 1.73
C ALA A 82 12.57 -0.17 1.01
N VAL A 83 12.47 0.32 -0.23
CA VAL A 83 11.24 0.21 -1.02
C VAL A 83 10.89 -1.24 -1.32
N SER A 84 11.86 -2.06 -1.75
CA SER A 84 11.62 -3.49 -2.01
C SER A 84 11.10 -4.22 -0.77
N ALA A 85 11.74 -4.02 0.39
CA ALA A 85 11.31 -4.65 1.64
C ALA A 85 9.89 -4.20 2.06
N ALA A 86 9.58 -2.92 1.86
CA ALA A 86 8.25 -2.38 2.16
C ALA A 86 7.17 -2.92 1.21
N VAL A 87 7.48 -3.11 -0.07
CA VAL A 87 6.60 -3.71 -1.08
C VAL A 87 6.27 -5.16 -0.74
N GLU A 88 7.27 -5.97 -0.38
CA GLU A 88 7.07 -7.36 0.05
C GLU A 88 6.12 -7.42 1.26
N ARG A 89 6.34 -6.53 2.23
CA ARG A 89 5.45 -6.42 3.40
C ARG A 89 4.04 -6.01 3.02
N LEU A 90 3.88 -5.02 2.12
CA LEU A 90 2.58 -4.56 1.63
C LEU A 90 1.79 -5.67 0.96
N ARG A 91 2.43 -6.45 0.07
CA ARG A 91 1.79 -7.60 -0.56
C ARG A 91 1.31 -8.60 0.48
N ALA A 92 2.19 -9.00 1.40
CA ALA A 92 1.83 -9.95 2.45
C ALA A 92 0.64 -9.47 3.28
N GLU A 93 0.57 -8.19 3.62
CA GLU A 93 -0.54 -7.63 4.41
C GLU A 93 -1.84 -7.43 3.62
N ILE A 94 -1.76 -7.11 2.33
CA ILE A 94 -2.94 -7.02 1.47
C ILE A 94 -3.48 -8.43 1.20
N ASP A 95 -2.59 -9.41 0.97
CA ASP A 95 -2.92 -10.79 0.67
C ASP A 95 -3.32 -11.63 1.89
N ALA A 96 -2.91 -11.23 3.09
CA ALA A 96 -3.36 -11.80 4.35
C ALA A 96 -4.81 -11.39 4.64
N ASP A 97 -5.74 -12.20 4.13
CA ASP A 97 -7.16 -12.23 4.51
C ASP A 97 -7.77 -13.59 4.16
#